data_AF-A0A961UQ78-F1
#
_entry.id   AF-A0A961UQ78-F1
#
_cell.length_a   1.000
_cell.length_b   1.000
_cell.length_c   1.000
_cell.angle_alpha   90.00
_cell.angle_beta   90.00
_cell.angle_gamma   90.00
#
_symmetry.space_group_name_H-M   'P 1'
#
loop_
_entity.id
_entity.type
_entity.pdbx_description
1 polymer ?
#
loop_
_entity_poly.entity_id
_entity_poly.type
_entity_poly.pdbx_seq_one_letter_code
_entity_poly.pdbx_strand_id
1 'polypeptide(L)'
;TKNAGMHRVYWQGPSIGWDFGGEGSRTMMLVYNLPSVPELYKYYGGVNGSAYMIAGLGVSFFGNNNVILAPIRSGIGARLGANVGYLKLTAHPTWNPF
;
A
#
# COMPACT_ATOMS: atom_id res chain seq x y z
N THR A 1 -13.81 17.02 1.92
CA THR A 1 -13.19 16.27 3.04
C THR A 1 -11.70 16.51 3.04
N LYS A 2 -11.22 17.46 3.87
CA LYS A 2 -9.80 17.84 4.01
C LYS A 2 -9.43 18.07 5.50
N ASN A 3 -10.21 17.47 6.42
CA ASN A 3 -10.24 17.86 7.84
C ASN A 3 -9.38 16.97 8.76
N ALA A 4 -8.60 16.04 8.22
CA ALA A 4 -7.76 15.15 9.03
C ALA A 4 -6.30 15.61 9.14
N GLY A 5 -5.88 16.66 8.42
CA GLY A 5 -4.49 17.10 8.37
C GLY A 5 -3.59 16.20 7.51
N MET A 6 -2.28 16.44 7.57
CA MET A 6 -1.26 15.62 6.90
C MET A 6 -0.53 14.78 7.94
N HIS A 7 -0.43 13.47 7.69
CA HIS A 7 0.22 12.51 8.59
C HIS A 7 1.32 11.77 7.86
N ARG A 8 2.46 11.61 8.51
CA ARG A 8 3.54 10.75 8.02
C ARG A 8 3.14 9.31 8.29
N VAL A 9 3.20 8.47 7.26
CA VAL A 9 2.85 7.06 7.33
C VAL A 9 4.02 6.25 6.79
N TYR A 10 4.32 5.15 7.47
CA TYR A 10 5.30 4.16 7.07
C TYR A 10 4.58 2.87 6.74
N TRP A 11 5.14 2.08 5.83
CA TRP A 11 4.56 0.80 5.46
C TRP A 11 5.62 -0.28 5.33
N GLN A 12 5.23 -1.51 5.61
CA GLN A 12 6.04 -2.72 5.44
C GLN A 12 5.19 -3.77 4.73
N GLY A 13 5.79 -4.55 3.85
CA GLY A 13 5.14 -5.66 3.18
C GLY A 13 6.18 -6.57 2.54
N PRO A 14 5.82 -7.80 2.18
CA PRO A 14 6.73 -8.71 1.50
C PRO A 14 7.11 -8.11 0.14
N SER A 15 8.40 -7.91 -0.09
CA SER A 15 8.93 -7.51 -1.39
C SER A 15 9.35 -8.75 -2.18
N ILE A 16 8.89 -8.86 -3.43
CA ILE A 16 9.41 -9.83 -4.41
C ILE A 16 10.01 -8.98 -5.54
N GLY A 17 11.27 -8.55 -5.39
CA GLY A 17 11.99 -7.77 -6.41
C GLY A 17 12.98 -6.74 -5.87
N TRP A 18 13.56 -5.94 -6.78
CA TRP A 18 14.55 -4.87 -6.55
C TRP A 18 14.05 -3.69 -5.70
N ASP A 19 12.85 -3.77 -5.12
CA ASP A 19 12.35 -2.82 -4.10
C ASP A 19 13.14 -2.91 -2.77
N PHE A 20 14.26 -3.66 -2.75
CA PHE A 20 15.38 -3.54 -1.80
C PHE A 20 16.07 -2.17 -1.92
N GLY A 21 15.33 -1.07 -1.73
CA GLY A 21 15.88 0.27 -1.44
C GLY A 21 16.85 0.89 -2.45
N GLY A 22 17.16 0.25 -3.58
CA GLY A 22 18.20 0.67 -4.52
C GLY A 22 17.69 1.59 -5.63
N GLU A 23 16.42 1.45 -6.02
CA GLU A 23 15.78 2.33 -7.00
C GLU A 23 14.38 2.67 -6.49
N GLY A 24 14.23 3.90 -6.00
CA GLY A 24 13.04 4.39 -5.32
C GLY A 24 11.80 4.40 -6.19
N SER A 25 11.09 3.27 -6.23
CA SER A 25 9.77 3.16 -6.83
C SER A 25 8.81 4.03 -6.00
N ARG A 26 8.44 5.20 -6.55
CA ARG A 26 7.41 6.05 -5.94
C ARG A 26 6.07 5.32 -6.06
N THR A 27 5.39 5.15 -4.94
CA THR A 27 4.06 4.55 -4.86
C THR A 27 3.08 5.60 -4.35
N MET A 28 1.96 5.78 -5.04
CA MET A 28 0.82 6.56 -4.54
C MET A 28 -0.20 5.58 -3.98
N MET A 29 -0.70 5.79 -2.75
CA MET A 29 -1.73 4.93 -2.18
C MET A 29 -3.01 5.73 -1.98
N LEU A 30 -4.11 5.25 -2.56
CA LEU A 30 -5.43 5.77 -2.26
C LEU A 30 -5.99 5.01 -1.05
N VAL A 31 -6.60 5.74 -0.12
CA VAL A 31 -7.24 5.17 1.08
C VAL A 31 -8.72 5.50 1.03
N TYR A 32 -9.56 4.48 1.05
CA TYR A 32 -11.02 4.62 1.01
C TYR A 32 -11.63 4.24 2.36
N ASN A 33 -12.76 4.88 2.67
CA ASN A 33 -13.56 4.63 3.86
C ASN A 33 -12.80 4.72 5.19
N LEU A 34 -11.78 5.59 5.28
CA LEU A 34 -11.01 5.78 6.51
C LEU A 34 -11.83 6.61 7.53
N PRO A 35 -12.29 6.02 8.65
CA PRO A 35 -13.10 6.75 9.63
C PRO A 35 -12.27 7.74 10.45
N SER A 36 -11.00 7.42 10.73
CA SER A 36 -10.06 8.27 11.45
C SER A 36 -8.61 7.90 11.12
N VAL A 37 -7.66 8.80 11.38
CA VAL A 37 -6.24 8.54 11.07
C VAL A 37 -5.66 7.34 11.84
N PRO A 38 -5.92 7.16 13.15
CA PRO A 38 -5.40 5.99 13.88
C PRO A 38 -5.86 4.65 13.31
N GLU A 39 -7.05 4.62 12.70
CA GLU A 39 -7.62 3.42 12.08
C GLU A 39 -6.86 2.97 10.82
N LEU A 40 -5.93 3.79 10.32
CA LEU A 40 -5.03 3.47 9.21
C LEU A 40 -3.88 2.54 9.62
N TYR A 41 -3.44 2.58 10.88
CA TYR A 41 -2.20 1.92 11.30
C TYR A 41 -2.43 0.44 11.64
N LYS A 42 -2.65 -0.38 10.60
CA LYS A 42 -3.07 -1.78 10.71
C LYS A 42 -2.44 -2.66 9.63
N TYR A 43 -2.76 -3.95 9.70
CA TYR A 43 -2.52 -4.95 8.65
C TYR A 43 -3.64 -4.94 7.63
N TYR A 44 -3.29 -4.84 6.35
CA TYR A 44 -4.22 -4.94 5.24
C TYR A 44 -3.88 -6.19 4.43
N GLY A 45 -4.83 -7.11 4.33
CA GLY A 45 -4.68 -8.33 3.53
C GLY A 45 -4.96 -8.04 2.05
N GLY A 46 -4.23 -8.70 1.16
CA GLY A 46 -4.47 -8.61 -0.29
C GLY A 46 -5.87 -9.10 -0.64
N VAL A 47 -6.56 -8.34 -1.49
CA VAL A 47 -7.87 -8.75 -2.04
C VAL A 47 -7.61 -9.58 -3.30
N ASN A 48 -8.09 -10.83 -3.32
CA ASN A 48 -7.91 -11.73 -4.46
C ASN A 48 -8.42 -11.13 -5.78
N GLY A 49 -7.66 -11.30 -6.86
CA GLY A 49 -8.05 -10.89 -8.21
C GLY A 49 -8.03 -9.39 -8.50
N SER A 50 -7.34 -8.59 -7.68
CA SER A 50 -7.46 -7.12 -7.69
C SER A 50 -6.30 -6.39 -8.39
N ALA A 51 -5.41 -7.10 -9.08
CA ALA A 51 -4.30 -6.47 -9.79
C ALA A 51 -4.69 -6.09 -11.22
N TYR A 52 -4.64 -4.80 -11.54
CA TYR A 52 -4.93 -4.27 -12.89
C TYR A 52 -3.73 -3.48 -13.43
N MET A 53 -3.37 -3.70 -14.69
CA MET A 53 -2.36 -2.90 -15.39
C MET A 53 -3.00 -2.13 -16.55
N ILE A 54 -2.87 -0.81 -16.54
CA ILE A 54 -3.37 0.07 -17.60
C ILE A 54 -2.29 1.09 -17.93
N ALA A 55 -1.89 1.18 -19.19
CA ALA A 55 -0.92 2.16 -19.68
C ALA A 55 0.40 2.25 -18.86
N GLY A 56 0.89 1.12 -18.34
CA GLY A 56 2.12 1.07 -17.54
C GLY A 56 1.98 1.44 -16.05
N LEU A 57 0.74 1.64 -15.59
CA LEU A 57 0.38 1.76 -14.17
C LEU A 57 -0.23 0.45 -13.69
N GLY A 58 0.26 -0.06 -12.57
CA GLY A 58 -0.26 -1.23 -11.86
C GLY A 58 -0.98 -0.79 -10.59
N VAL A 59 -2.18 -1.29 -10.38
CA VAL A 59 -2.99 -1.08 -9.17
C VAL A 59 -3.25 -2.43 -8.52
N SER A 60 -3.11 -2.50 -7.20
CA SER A 60 -3.53 -3.65 -6.38
C SER A 60 -4.43 -3.16 -5.24
N PHE A 61 -5.25 -4.02 -4.65
CA PHE A 61 -6.14 -3.64 -3.54
C PHE A 61 -5.88 -4.48 -2.29
N PHE A 62 -5.92 -3.81 -1.14
CA PHE A 62 -5.77 -4.44 0.18
C PHE A 62 -6.89 -3.97 1.10
N GLY A 63 -7.39 -4.86 1.95
CA GLY A 63 -8.53 -4.59 2.82
C GLY A 63 -8.22 -4.88 4.29
N ASN A 64 -8.76 -4.01 5.16
CA ASN A 64 -8.95 -4.29 6.58
C ASN A 64 -10.31 -3.73 6.99
N ASN A 65 -11.22 -4.60 7.43
CA ASN A 65 -12.62 -4.25 7.71
C ASN A 65 -13.24 -3.52 6.50
N ASN A 66 -13.67 -2.27 6.67
CA ASN A 66 -14.28 -1.47 5.62
C ASN A 66 -13.27 -0.54 4.90
N VAL A 67 -12.02 -0.50 5.36
CA VAL A 67 -10.96 0.38 4.81
C VAL A 67 -10.24 -0.34 3.68
N ILE A 68 -10.12 0.34 2.53
CA ILE A 68 -9.46 -0.19 1.34
C ILE A 68 -8.24 0.67 1.01
N LEU A 69 -7.10 0.01 0.80
CA LEU A 69 -5.91 0.61 0.24
C LEU A 69 -5.77 0.22 -1.23
N ALA A 70 -5.53 1.20 -2.10
CA ALA A 70 -5.20 0.96 -3.50
C ALA A 70 -3.83 1.59 -3.84
N PRO A 71 -2.73 0.86 -3.65
CA PRO A 71 -1.42 1.28 -4.12
C PRO A 71 -1.34 1.27 -5.64
N ILE A 72 -0.87 2.38 -6.20
CA ILE A 72 -0.64 2.62 -7.61
C ILE A 72 0.86 2.75 -7.83
N ARG A 73 1.40 1.91 -8.71
CA ARG A 73 2.83 1.85 -9.05
C ARG A 73 3.01 2.02 -10.55
N SER A 74 4.06 2.70 -10.97
CA SER A 74 4.43 2.87 -12.38
C SER A 74 5.72 2.11 -12.71
N GLY A 75 5.91 1.76 -13.98
CA GLY A 75 7.17 1.16 -14.46
C GLY A 75 7.34 -0.30 -14.04
N ILE A 76 8.56 -0.70 -13.64
CA ILE A 76 8.87 -2.10 -13.26
C ILE A 76 7.99 -2.59 -12.10
N GLY A 77 7.65 -1.69 -11.16
CA GLY A 77 6.76 -2.00 -10.02
C GLY A 77 5.30 -2.28 -10.39
N ALA A 78 4.85 -1.90 -11.59
CA ALA A 78 3.51 -2.21 -12.07
C ALA A 78 3.34 -3.71 -12.36
N ARG A 79 4.41 -4.40 -12.77
CA ARG A 79 4.37 -5.82 -13.17
C ARG A 79 4.49 -6.80 -12.00
N LEU A 80 5.05 -6.35 -10.87
CA LEU A 80 5.34 -7.20 -9.70
C LEU A 80 4.33 -7.04 -8.55
N GLY A 81 3.49 -6.00 -8.58
CA GLY A 81 2.53 -5.67 -7.51
C GLY A 81 1.37 -6.64 -7.33
N ALA A 82 1.22 -7.65 -8.19
CA ALA A 82 0.12 -8.62 -8.15
C ALA A 82 0.24 -9.70 -7.07
N ASN A 83 1.41 -9.86 -6.42
CA ASN A 83 1.69 -10.99 -5.51
C ASN A 83 1.97 -10.60 -4.05
N VAL A 84 1.65 -9.38 -3.63
CA VAL A 84 1.85 -8.96 -2.24
C VAL A 84 0.64 -9.36 -1.40
N GLY A 85 0.83 -10.29 -0.45
CA GLY A 85 -0.25 -10.82 0.37
C GLY A 85 -0.73 -9.89 1.49
N TYR A 86 0.10 -8.94 1.94
CA TYR A 86 -0.28 -7.98 2.98
C TYR A 86 0.52 -6.68 2.94
N LEU A 87 -0.03 -5.64 3.57
CA LEU A 87 0.65 -4.38 3.90
C LEU A 87 0.40 -4.03 5.37
N LYS A 88 1.46 -3.77 6.13
CA LYS A 88 1.39 -3.17 7.46
C LYS A 88 1.60 -1.68 7.32
N LEU A 89 0.72 -0.86 7.89
CA LEU A 89 0.90 0.59 7.99
C LEU A 89 1.16 0.97 9.45
N THR A 90 2.12 1.88 9.67
CA THR A 90 2.53 2.33 11.00
C THR A 90 2.74 3.84 11.06
N ALA A 91 2.48 4.44 12.23
CA ALA A 91 2.75 5.85 12.48
C ALA A 91 4.25 6.16 12.61
N HIS A 92 5.04 5.15 13.01
CA HIS A 92 6.48 5.25 13.22
C HIS A 92 7.21 4.19 12.38
N PRO A 93 8.44 4.45 11.91
CA PRO A 93 9.21 3.47 11.16
C PRO A 93 9.51 2.27 12.06
N THR A 94 9.38 1.06 11.50
CA THR A 94 9.74 -0.18 12.20
C THR A 94 10.30 -1.19 11.22
N TRP A 95 11.26 -1.98 11.69
CA TRP A 95 11.78 -3.14 10.99
C TRP A 95 10.93 -4.38 11.19
N ASN A 96 10.10 -4.42 12.24
CA ASN A 96 9.24 -5.56 12.53
C ASN A 96 7.98 -5.51 11.66
N PRO A 97 7.81 -6.44 10.70
CA PRO A 97 6.63 -6.49 9.85
C PRO A 97 5.43 -7.17 10.53
N PHE A 98 5.55 -7.66 11.78
CA PHE A 98 4.50 -8.33 12.59
C PHE A 98 4.03 -7.50 13.80
#